data_AF-A0A3M1IFW2-F1
#
_entry.id   AF-A0A3M1IFW2-F1
#
_cell.length_a   1.000
_cell.length_b   1.000
_cell.length_c   1.000
_cell.angle_alpha   90.00
_cell.angle_beta   90.00
_cell.angle_gamma   90.00
#
_symmetry.space_group_name_H-M   'P 1'
#
loop_
_entity.id
_entity.type
_entity.pdbx_description
1 polymer ?
#
loop_
_entity_poly.entity_id
_entity_poly.type
_entity_poly.pdbx_seq_one_letter_code
_entity_poly.pdbx_strand_id
1 'polypeptide(L)'
;MSYTEYRYAPPFRGVTRALILIYVGIFLMQSLLSFGLRASGMPAGINQLEYFFALSTDMVLRGFIWQIFTYQFLHGGLLHLLFNSLALWLFGSELENHWGSKRFLKFYLLCGTGAGVFIFLLPLLLQQPSGITLG
;
A
#
# COMPACT_ATOMS: atom_id res chain seq x y z
N MET A 1 4.51 28.81 -32.83
CA MET A 1 4.82 27.40 -32.54
C MET A 1 5.32 27.36 -31.10
N SER A 2 4.47 26.99 -30.14
CA SER A 2 4.86 26.92 -28.73
C SER A 2 5.64 25.62 -28.55
N TYR A 3 6.92 25.72 -28.24
CA TYR A 3 7.69 24.58 -27.76
C TYR A 3 7.09 24.21 -26.40
N THR A 4 6.30 23.14 -26.36
CA THR A 4 5.89 22.51 -25.12
C THR A 4 7.16 22.12 -24.37
N GLU A 5 7.45 22.79 -23.26
CA GLU A 5 8.53 22.39 -22.37
C GLU A 5 8.32 20.92 -21.99
N TYR A 6 9.25 20.08 -22.42
CA TYR A 6 9.24 18.67 -22.10
C TYR A 6 9.51 18.54 -20.60
N ARG A 7 8.47 18.33 -19.79
CA ARG A 7 8.64 18.05 -18.37
C ARG A 7 9.23 16.65 -18.23
N TYR A 8 10.50 16.59 -17.85
CA TYR A 8 11.22 15.33 -17.59
C TYR A 8 10.60 14.50 -16.47
N ALA A 9 9.87 15.13 -15.54
CA ALA A 9 9.21 14.45 -14.44
C ALA A 9 7.75 14.92 -14.28
N PRO A 10 6.82 14.00 -13.98
CA PRO A 10 5.42 14.36 -13.79
C PRO A 10 5.24 15.20 -12.52
N PRO A 11 4.24 16.10 -12.48
CA PRO A 11 4.05 17.01 -11.36
C PRO A 11 3.64 16.27 -10.07
N PHE A 12 4.39 16.49 -8.99
CA PHE A 12 4.09 15.92 -7.66
C PHE A 12 2.98 16.70 -6.94
N ARG A 13 1.72 16.43 -7.30
CA ARG A 13 0.52 17.09 -6.74
C ARG A 13 -0.68 16.15 -6.74
N GLY A 14 -1.82 16.65 -6.30
CA GLY A 14 -3.09 15.91 -6.37
C GLY A 14 -3.15 14.68 -5.46
N VAL A 15 -3.87 13.66 -5.92
CA VAL A 15 -4.11 12.39 -5.23
C VAL A 15 -2.84 11.57 -5.16
N THR A 16 -2.02 11.55 -6.20
CA THR A 16 -0.76 10.82 -6.23
C THR A 16 0.14 11.23 -5.07
N ARG A 17 0.32 12.54 -4.87
CA ARG A 17 1.04 13.07 -3.72
C ARG A 17 0.40 12.66 -2.40
N ALA A 18 -0.93 12.76 -2.29
CA ALA A 18 -1.63 12.41 -1.06
C ALA A 18 -1.43 10.93 -0.67
N LEU A 19 -1.51 10.01 -1.64
CA LEU A 19 -1.27 8.59 -1.42
C LEU A 19 0.16 8.30 -0.97
N ILE A 20 1.16 8.93 -1.59
CA ILE A 20 2.57 8.78 -1.18
C ILE A 20 2.79 9.30 0.24
N LEU A 21 2.20 10.44 0.60
CA LEU A 21 2.27 10.96 1.97
C LEU A 21 1.59 10.03 2.98
N ILE A 22 0.47 9.41 2.59
CA ILE A 22 -0.21 8.39 3.41
C ILE A 22 0.70 7.18 3.62
N TYR A 23 1.33 6.65 2.57
CA TYR A 23 2.28 5.53 2.70
C TYR A 23 3.42 5.86 3.65
N VAL A 24 4.04 7.03 3.49
CA VAL A 24 5.14 7.47 4.35
C VAL A 24 4.67 7.62 5.79
N GLY A 25 3.51 8.25 6.03
CA GLY A 25 2.95 8.40 7.37
C GLY A 25 2.67 7.06 8.05
N ILE A 26 2.04 6.12 7.34
CA ILE A 26 1.76 4.77 7.84
C ILE A 26 3.06 4.01 8.10
N PHE A 27 4.04 4.09 7.20
CA PHE A 27 5.32 3.42 7.37
C PHE A 27 6.12 3.97 8.57
N LEU A 28 6.06 5.29 8.82
CA LEU A 28 6.65 5.88 10.02
C LEU A 28 5.95 5.38 11.29
N MET A 29 4.61 5.25 11.25
CA MET A 29 3.85 4.68 12.36
C MET A 29 4.21 3.20 12.59
N GLN A 30 4.32 2.37 11.53
CA GLN A 30 4.81 1.00 11.63
C GLN A 30 6.21 0.96 12.25
N SER A 31 7.12 1.85 11.79
CA SER A 31 8.49 1.92 12.28
C SER A 31 8.55 2.29 13.76
N LEU A 32 7.72 3.24 14.21
CA LEU A 32 7.64 3.66 15.60
C LEU A 32 7.10 2.54 16.50
N LEU A 33 6.03 1.86 16.09
CA LEU A 33 5.46 0.74 16.85
C LEU A 33 6.43 -0.44 16.93
N SER A 34 7.07 -0.79 15.81
CA SER A 34 8.11 -1.82 15.76
C SER A 34 9.31 -1.48 16.64
N PHE A 35 9.71 -0.20 16.68
CA PHE A 35 10.76 0.28 17.58
C PHE A 35 10.34 0.15 19.05
N GLY A 36 9.12 0.57 19.41
CA GLY A 36 8.59 0.47 20.77
C GLY A 36 8.57 -0.97 21.29
N LEU A 37 8.14 -1.93 20.47
CA LEU A 37 8.16 -3.35 20.82
C LEU A 37 9.59 -3.83 21.13
N ARG A 38 10.55 -3.50 20.27
CA ARG A 38 11.96 -3.86 20.49
C ARG A 38 12.54 -3.20 21.75
N ALA A 39 12.20 -1.93 22.00
CA ALA A 39 12.63 -1.20 23.17
C ALA A 39 12.07 -1.77 24.49
N SER A 40 10.87 -2.36 24.45
CA SER A 40 10.27 -3.07 25.60
C SER A 40 10.88 -4.45 25.89
N GLY A 41 11.91 -4.88 25.14
CA GLY A 41 12.50 -6.20 25.27
C GLY A 41 11.64 -7.34 24.71
N MET A 42 10.53 -7.02 24.04
CA MET A 42 9.74 -8.00 23.31
C MET A 42 10.49 -8.44 22.03
N PRO A 43 10.36 -9.71 21.62
CA PRO A 43 10.93 -10.18 20.37
C PRO A 43 10.49 -9.31 19.18
N ALA A 44 11.39 -9.11 18.21
CA ALA A 44 10.99 -8.49 16.95
C ALA A 44 9.92 -9.35 16.29
N GLY A 45 8.76 -8.76 16.02
CA GLY A 45 7.61 -9.45 15.45
C GLY A 45 6.65 -8.46 14.80
N ILE A 46 5.48 -8.97 14.41
CA ILE A 46 4.42 -8.19 13.78
C ILE A 46 3.92 -7.14 14.78
N ASN A 47 3.94 -5.87 14.39
CA ASN A 47 3.41 -4.81 15.24
C ASN A 47 1.88 -4.78 15.22
N GLN A 48 1.27 -4.04 16.14
CA GLN A 48 -0.20 -3.94 16.24
C GLN A 48 -0.85 -3.48 14.93
N LEU A 49 -0.24 -2.52 14.22
CA LEU A 49 -0.78 -2.02 12.96
C LEU A 49 -0.80 -3.13 11.90
N GLU A 50 0.29 -3.87 11.76
CA GLU A 50 0.37 -4.99 10.83
C GLU A 50 -0.60 -6.12 11.22
N TYR A 51 -0.73 -6.42 12.50
CA TYR A 51 -1.67 -7.43 12.98
C TYR A 51 -3.12 -7.13 12.57
N PHE A 52 -3.54 -5.87 12.71
CA PHE A 52 -4.92 -5.46 12.40
C PHE A 52 -5.16 -5.18 10.91
N PHE A 53 -4.17 -4.69 10.16
CA PHE A 53 -4.39 -4.12 8.83
C PHE A 53 -3.63 -4.78 7.68
N ALA A 54 -2.62 -5.61 7.94
CA ALA A 54 -1.95 -6.39 6.89
C ALA A 54 -2.83 -7.56 6.45
N LEU A 55 -2.74 -7.97 5.19
CA LEU A 55 -3.60 -9.04 4.68
C LEU A 55 -3.10 -10.40 5.14
N SER A 56 -3.91 -11.08 5.94
CA SER A 56 -3.74 -12.49 6.30
C SER A 56 -5.05 -13.23 6.05
N THR A 57 -5.00 -14.31 5.28
CA THR A 57 -6.19 -15.12 4.97
C THR A 57 -6.85 -15.66 6.25
N ASP A 58 -6.06 -16.10 7.23
CA ASP A 58 -6.58 -16.58 8.52
C ASP A 58 -7.33 -15.46 9.28
N MET A 59 -6.79 -14.24 9.28
CA MET A 59 -7.44 -13.10 9.95
C MET A 59 -8.70 -12.65 9.22
N VAL A 60 -8.69 -12.66 7.88
CA VAL A 60 -9.90 -12.39 7.08
C VAL A 60 -11.00 -13.40 7.40
N LEU A 61 -10.68 -14.69 7.50
CA LEU A 61 -11.63 -15.74 7.90
C LEU A 61 -12.15 -15.55 9.34
N ARG A 62 -11.38 -14.90 10.21
CA ARG A 62 -11.78 -14.53 11.58
C ARG A 62 -12.60 -13.22 11.65
N GLY A 63 -12.93 -12.62 10.51
CA GLY A 63 -13.79 -11.42 10.43
C GLY A 63 -13.06 -10.11 10.16
N PHE A 64 -11.73 -10.11 9.97
CA PHE A 64 -10.94 -8.92 9.68
C PHE A 64 -11.01 -8.57 8.18
N ILE A 65 -12.23 -8.47 7.64
CA ILE A 65 -12.50 -8.35 6.20
C ILE A 65 -11.91 -7.07 5.59
N TRP A 66 -11.67 -6.04 6.40
CA TRP A 66 -11.05 -4.79 5.96
C TRP A 66 -9.61 -4.98 5.49
N GLN A 67 -8.94 -6.05 5.90
CA GLN A 67 -7.56 -6.35 5.48
C GLN A 67 -7.42 -6.52 3.97
N ILE A 68 -8.49 -6.96 3.28
CA ILE A 68 -8.54 -7.04 1.80
C ILE A 68 -8.34 -5.66 1.16
N PHE A 69 -8.68 -4.59 1.87
CA PHE A 69 -8.51 -3.22 1.41
C PHE A 69 -7.28 -2.55 2.03
N THR A 70 -7.08 -2.68 3.34
CA THR A 70 -6.11 -1.85 4.08
C THR A 70 -4.66 -2.23 3.82
N TYR A 71 -4.39 -3.49 3.43
CA TYR A 71 -3.02 -3.98 3.25
C TYR A 71 -2.21 -3.18 2.24
N GLN A 72 -2.88 -2.62 1.20
CA GLN A 72 -2.25 -1.87 0.11
C GLN A 72 -1.57 -0.56 0.56
N PHE A 73 -1.72 -0.16 1.82
CA PHE A 73 -1.10 1.05 2.38
C PHE A 73 0.06 0.76 3.32
N LEU A 74 0.19 -0.48 3.83
CA LEU A 74 1.31 -0.87 4.69
C LEU A 74 2.49 -1.32 3.83
N HIS A 75 3.71 -1.13 4.33
CA HIS A 75 4.92 -1.52 3.60
C HIS A 75 5.86 -2.31 4.50
N GLY A 76 6.49 -3.35 3.94
CA GLY A 76 7.39 -4.24 4.67
C GLY A 76 8.83 -3.75 4.83
N GLY A 77 9.18 -2.59 4.26
CA GLY A 77 10.53 -2.03 4.37
C GLY A 77 10.72 -0.75 3.56
N LEU A 78 11.83 -0.06 3.83
CA LEU A 78 12.14 1.24 3.23
C LEU A 78 12.31 1.15 1.71
N LEU A 79 12.99 0.12 1.21
CA LEU A 79 13.14 -0.09 -0.24
C LEU A 79 11.79 -0.37 -0.91
N HIS A 80 10.90 -1.14 -0.27
CA HIS A 80 9.57 -1.40 -0.83
C HIS A 80 8.75 -0.11 -0.94
N LEU A 81 8.71 0.68 0.14
CA LEU A 81 8.09 2.00 0.16
C LEU A 81 8.65 2.92 -0.94
N LEU A 82 9.98 2.95 -1.09
CA LEU A 82 10.65 3.80 -2.06
C LEU A 82 10.22 3.46 -3.49
N PHE A 83 10.30 2.18 -3.87
CA PHE A 83 9.96 1.75 -5.22
C PHE A 83 8.45 1.86 -5.52
N ASN A 84 7.59 1.56 -4.55
CA ASN A 84 6.14 1.77 -4.72
C ASN A 84 5.80 3.25 -4.86
N SER A 85 6.41 4.12 -4.06
CA SER A 85 6.20 5.57 -4.15
C SER A 85 6.74 6.13 -5.46
N LEU A 86 7.88 5.62 -5.95
CA LEU A 86 8.45 6.00 -7.23
C LEU A 86 7.56 5.56 -8.39
N ALA A 87 7.10 4.30 -8.39
CA ALA A 87 6.19 3.78 -9.41
C ALA A 87 4.86 4.55 -9.40
N LEU A 88 4.29 4.79 -8.21
CA LEU A 88 3.07 5.56 -8.06
C LEU A 88 3.25 7.01 -8.53
N TRP A 89 4.40 7.63 -8.26
CA TRP A 89 4.67 8.97 -8.77
C TRP A 89 4.81 9.00 -10.29
N LEU A 90 5.60 8.09 -10.88
CA LEU A 90 5.85 8.07 -12.32
C LEU A 90 4.59 7.70 -13.12
N PHE A 91 3.92 6.61 -12.76
CA PHE A 91 2.77 6.12 -13.51
C PHE A 91 1.44 6.70 -13.02
N GLY A 92 1.28 6.82 -11.70
CA GLY A 92 0.06 7.33 -11.10
C GLY A 92 -0.19 8.80 -11.40
N SER A 93 0.86 9.64 -11.39
CA SER A 93 0.70 11.05 -11.76
C SER A 93 0.26 11.20 -13.22
N GLU A 94 0.75 10.35 -14.11
CA GLU A 94 0.39 10.41 -15.53
C GLU A 94 -1.05 9.96 -15.75
N LEU A 95 -1.48 8.87 -15.10
CA LEU A 95 -2.88 8.45 -15.08
C LEU A 95 -3.80 9.51 -14.47
N GLU A 96 -3.38 10.15 -13.37
CA GLU A 96 -4.12 11.24 -12.72
C GLU A 96 -4.27 12.45 -13.65
N ASN A 97 -3.21 12.83 -14.37
CA ASN A 97 -3.26 13.95 -15.33
C ASN A 97 -4.23 13.66 -16.49
N HIS A 98 -4.26 12.42 -16.99
CA HIS A 98 -5.10 12.04 -18.12
C HIS A 98 -6.56 11.80 -17.74
N TRP A 99 -6.82 11.15 -16.60
CA TRP A 99 -8.17 10.72 -16.21
C TRP A 99 -8.83 11.65 -15.19
N GLY A 100 -8.04 12.51 -14.55
CA GLY A 100 -8.46 13.33 -13.41
C GLY A 100 -8.45 12.56 -12.09
N SER A 101 -8.20 13.29 -11.00
CA SER A 101 -7.99 12.79 -9.64
C SER A 101 -9.06 11.81 -9.15
N LYS A 102 -10.35 12.08 -9.41
CA LYS A 102 -11.45 11.21 -8.93
C LYS A 102 -11.45 9.83 -9.61
N ARG A 103 -11.19 9.78 -10.92
CA ARG A 103 -11.18 8.51 -11.67
C ARG A 103 -9.93 7.71 -11.35
N PHE A 104 -8.77 8.38 -11.27
CA PHE A 104 -7.53 7.78 -10.84
C PHE A 104 -7.64 7.17 -9.43
N LEU A 105 -8.17 7.91 -8.45
CA LEU A 105 -8.33 7.39 -7.09
C LEU A 105 -9.21 6.13 -7.06
N LYS A 106 -10.35 6.15 -7.75
CA LYS A 106 -11.22 4.97 -7.84
C LYS A 106 -10.50 3.79 -8.47
N PHE A 107 -9.78 4.02 -9.57
CA PHE A 107 -9.00 2.98 -10.23
C PHE A 107 -7.95 2.39 -9.29
N TYR A 108 -7.13 3.23 -8.66
CA TYR A 108 -6.10 2.84 -7.70
C TYR A 108 -6.68 1.96 -6.58
N LEU A 109 -7.77 2.42 -5.94
CA LEU A 109 -8.40 1.70 -4.84
C LEU A 109 -9.04 0.38 -5.28
N LEU A 110 -9.70 0.35 -6.45
CA LEU A 110 -10.32 -0.86 -6.98
C LEU A 110 -9.29 -1.91 -7.38
N CYS A 111 -8.18 -1.50 -8.00
CA CYS A 111 -7.09 -2.41 -8.33
C CYS A 111 -6.44 -2.99 -7.08
N GLY A 112 -6.14 -2.17 -6.07
CA GLY A 112 -5.58 -2.64 -4.80
C GLY A 112 -6.54 -3.60 -4.08
N THR A 113 -7.83 -3.27 -4.01
CA THR A 113 -8.83 -4.16 -3.40
C THR A 113 -8.99 -5.46 -4.19
N GLY A 114 -9.01 -5.37 -5.53
CA GLY A 114 -9.09 -6.53 -6.41
C GLY A 114 -7.91 -7.48 -6.21
N ALA A 115 -6.68 -6.95 -6.15
CA ALA A 115 -5.50 -7.72 -5.80
C ALA A 115 -5.64 -8.38 -4.42
N GLY A 116 -6.16 -7.66 -3.41
CA GLY A 116 -6.42 -8.22 -2.08
C GLY A 116 -7.40 -9.39 -2.10
N VAL A 117 -8.46 -9.30 -2.92
CA VAL A 117 -9.40 -10.42 -3.11
C VAL A 117 -8.70 -11.64 -3.70
N PHE A 118 -7.83 -11.46 -4.69
CA PHE A 118 -7.05 -12.58 -5.25
C PHE A 118 -6.07 -13.17 -4.25
N ILE A 119 -5.36 -12.34 -3.49
CA ILE A 119 -4.42 -12.79 -2.44
C ILE A 119 -5.17 -13.59 -1.36
N PHE A 120 -6.41 -13.22 -1.04
CA PHE A 120 -7.26 -13.96 -0.11
C PHE A 120 -7.77 -15.28 -0.71
N LEU A 121 -8.32 -15.27 -1.92
CA LEU A 121 -8.99 -16.43 -2.52
C LEU A 121 -8.03 -17.48 -3.05
N LEU A 122 -6.91 -17.08 -3.66
CA LEU A 122 -6.03 -18.02 -4.37
C LEU A 122 -5.42 -19.09 -3.45
N PRO A 123 -4.88 -18.77 -2.25
CA PRO A 123 -4.39 -19.78 -1.32
C PRO A 123 -5.47 -20.76 -0.86
N LEU A 124 -6.71 -20.28 -0.69
CA LEU A 124 -7.86 -21.13 -0.32
C LEU A 124 -8.21 -22.12 -1.43
N LEU A 125 -8.23 -21.65 -2.67
CA LEU A 125 -8.50 -22.50 -3.84
C LEU A 125 -7.41 -23.54 -4.06
N LEU A 126 -6.15 -23.17 -3.83
CA LEU A 126 -4.99 -24.03 -4.04
C LEU A 126 -4.61 -24.88 -2.81
N GLN A 127 -5.34 -24.73 -1.69
CA GLN A 127 -5.04 -25.35 -0.40
C GLN A 127 -3.59 -25.11 0.05
N GLN A 128 -3.07 -23.91 -0.20
CA GLN A 128 -1.72 -23.50 0.16
C GLN A 128 -1.71 -22.61 1.39
N PRO A 129 -0.65 -22.66 2.21
CA PRO A 129 -0.48 -21.71 3.29
C PRO A 129 -0.30 -20.29 2.72
N SER A 130 -0.96 -19.32 3.32
CA SER A 130 -0.80 -17.90 3.01
C SER A 130 -0.02 -17.19 4.10
N GLY A 131 0.98 -16.41 3.71
CA GLY A 131 1.67 -15.48 4.61
C GLY A 131 0.91 -14.17 4.80
N ILE A 132 1.50 -13.28 5.58
CA ILE A 132 1.06 -11.88 5.66
C ILE A 132 1.52 -11.15 4.41
N THR A 133 0.62 -10.39 3.82
CA THR A 133 0.91 -9.53 2.66
C THR A 133 0.80 -8.06 3.03
N LEU A 134 1.81 -7.30 2.62
CA LEU A 134 1.90 -5.85 2.73
C LEU A 134 2.02 -5.28 1.31
N GLY A 135 1.49 -4.08 1.10
CA GLY A 135 1.62 -3.31 -0.14
C GLY A 135 3.06 -2.98 -0.48
#